data_AF-G5IHB3-F1
#
_entry.id   AF-G5IHB3-F1
#
_cell.length_a   1.000
_cell.length_b   1.000
_cell.length_c   1.000
_cell.angle_alpha   90.00
_cell.angle_beta   90.00
_cell.angle_gamma   90.00
#
_symmetry.space_group_name_H-M   'P 1'
#
loop_
_entity.id
_entity.type
_entity.pdbx_description
1 polymer ?
#
loop_
_entity_poly.entity_id
_entity_poly.type
_entity_poly.pdbx_seq_one_letter_code
_entity_poly.pdbx_strand_id
1 'polypeptide(L)'
;MAKEKASFNDFLEGVASEDRAFVEELNNRLIEQGCDLVIKEAKSGYVAIYQFNKKTVMNWVFRKSGILARIYGDNAGKYEDVIASLPADMQKKMTASRDCKRLIDPNACSDTCVKGFIYTLNGNIHKKCRNDGMFFPLTPETAEHIAALVCAEVAVRKSVS
;
A
#
# COMPACT_ATOMS: atom_id res chain seq x y z
N MET A 1 6.13 22.75 -2.56
CA MET A 1 5.38 23.01 -1.32
C MET A 1 3.95 23.53 -1.56
N ALA A 2 3.72 24.77 -2.03
CA ALA A 2 2.34 25.30 -2.15
C ALA A 2 1.46 24.56 -3.19
N LYS A 3 2.02 24.23 -4.35
CA LYS A 3 1.31 23.50 -5.42
C LYS A 3 1.01 22.04 -5.05
N GLU A 4 1.93 21.37 -4.35
CA GLU A 4 1.74 20.00 -3.86
C GLU A 4 0.65 19.95 -2.79
N LYS A 5 0.62 20.95 -1.89
CA LYS A 5 -0.44 21.09 -0.88
C LYS A 5 -1.82 21.32 -1.51
N ALA A 6 -1.91 22.15 -2.55
CA ALA A 6 -3.15 22.33 -3.30
C ALA A 6 -3.63 21.01 -3.94
N SER A 7 -2.72 20.28 -4.63
CA SER A 7 -3.07 19.00 -5.26
C SER A 7 -3.47 17.89 -4.28
N PHE A 8 -2.96 17.93 -3.04
CA PHE A 8 -3.35 16.96 -2.01
C PHE A 8 -4.73 17.27 -1.44
N ASN A 9 -5.05 18.55 -1.25
CA ASN A 9 -6.40 18.97 -0.86
C ASN A 9 -7.43 18.55 -1.92
N ASP A 10 -7.14 18.73 -3.21
CA ASP A 10 -8.02 18.29 -4.31
C ASP A 10 -8.21 16.76 -4.30
N PHE A 11 -7.17 16.00 -3.93
CA PHE A 11 -7.29 14.56 -3.73
C PHE A 11 -8.20 14.23 -2.52
N LEU A 12 -8.04 14.94 -1.39
CA LEU A 12 -8.84 14.74 -0.18
C LEU A 12 -10.33 15.08 -0.39
N GLU A 13 -10.67 16.01 -1.28
CA GLU A 13 -12.05 16.30 -1.63
C GLU A 13 -12.79 15.06 -2.17
N GLY A 14 -12.07 14.18 -2.89
CA GLY A 14 -12.59 12.91 -3.37
C GLY A 14 -12.71 11.82 -2.29
N VAL A 15 -12.04 11.98 -1.14
CA VAL A 15 -12.11 11.06 0.00
C VAL A 15 -13.36 11.36 0.82
N ALA A 16 -14.03 10.30 1.31
CA ALA A 16 -15.19 10.41 2.19
C ALA A 16 -14.83 11.20 3.45
N SER A 17 -15.74 12.06 3.93
CA SER A 17 -15.49 13.01 5.02
C SER A 17 -14.95 12.36 6.29
N GLU A 18 -15.49 11.19 6.62
CA GLU A 18 -15.15 10.36 7.77
C GLU A 18 -13.72 9.79 7.70
N ASP A 19 -13.19 9.61 6.49
CA ASP A 19 -11.87 9.03 6.26
C ASP A 19 -10.77 10.09 6.12
N ARG A 20 -11.13 11.36 5.87
CA ARG A 20 -10.17 12.44 5.56
C ARG A 20 -9.14 12.64 6.67
N ALA A 21 -9.58 12.67 7.92
CA ALA A 21 -8.70 12.87 9.07
C ALA A 21 -7.61 11.78 9.14
N PHE A 22 -7.99 10.52 8.93
CA PHE A 22 -7.04 9.42 8.90
C PHE A 22 -6.09 9.51 7.70
N VAL A 23 -6.58 9.87 6.52
CA VAL A 23 -5.74 10.02 5.31
C VAL A 23 -4.71 11.14 5.47
N GLU A 24 -5.09 12.26 6.09
CA GLU A 24 -4.18 13.35 6.45
C GLU A 24 -3.14 12.93 7.49
N GLU A 25 -3.57 12.19 8.52
CA GLU A 25 -2.66 11.68 9.54
C GLU A 25 -1.65 10.70 8.94
N LEU A 26 -2.10 9.73 8.14
CA LEU A 26 -1.22 8.77 7.48
C LEU A 26 -0.26 9.47 6.51
N ASN A 27 -0.72 10.51 5.80
CA ASN A 27 0.15 11.35 4.98
C ASN A 27 1.30 11.91 5.83
N ASN A 28 0.99 12.56 6.96
CA ASN A 28 2.02 13.16 7.82
C ASN A 28 3.01 12.09 8.34
N ARG A 29 2.49 10.95 8.83
CA ARG A 29 3.33 9.83 9.29
C ARG A 29 4.29 9.31 8.21
N LEU A 30 3.87 9.29 6.94
CA LEU A 30 4.70 8.83 5.82
C LEU A 30 5.73 9.89 5.39
N ILE A 31 5.33 11.17 5.32
CA ILE A 31 6.27 12.27 5.02
C ILE A 31 7.37 12.35 6.08
N GLU A 32 7.03 12.24 7.36
CA GLU A 32 8.00 12.23 8.48
C GLU A 32 8.99 11.05 8.41
N GLN A 33 8.56 9.92 7.85
CA GLN A 33 9.44 8.77 7.60
C GLN A 33 10.32 8.95 6.36
N GLY A 34 10.17 10.04 5.62
CA GLY A 34 10.97 10.38 4.44
C GLY A 34 10.36 9.90 3.12
N CYS A 35 9.04 9.66 3.08
CA CYS A 35 8.36 9.44 1.80
C CYS A 35 8.09 10.76 1.07
N ASP A 36 8.17 10.70 -0.26
CA ASP A 36 7.65 11.72 -1.15
C ASP A 36 6.19 11.40 -1.50
N LEU A 37 5.32 12.40 -1.47
CA LEU A 37 3.96 12.31 -2.02
C LEU A 37 3.95 12.83 -3.46
N VAL A 38 3.50 11.97 -4.38
CA VAL A 38 3.28 12.33 -5.79
C VAL A 38 1.79 12.24 -6.09
N ILE A 39 1.18 13.37 -6.42
CA ILE A 39 -0.20 13.44 -6.92
C ILE A 39 -0.19 13.42 -8.44
N LYS A 40 -1.02 12.56 -9.03
CA LYS A 40 -1.25 12.51 -10.48
C LYS A 40 -2.73 12.60 -10.79
N GLU A 41 -3.07 13.37 -11.83
CA GLU A 41 -4.39 13.28 -12.44
C GLU A 41 -4.54 11.93 -13.15
N ALA A 42 -5.74 11.37 -13.06
CA ALA A 42 -6.16 10.15 -13.72
C ALA A 42 -7.56 10.32 -14.29
N LYS A 43 -7.97 9.39 -15.16
CA LYS A 43 -9.30 9.40 -15.79
C LYS A 43 -10.47 9.45 -14.79
N SER A 44 -10.25 9.13 -13.53
CA SER A 44 -11.26 9.09 -12.46
C SER A 44 -10.88 9.94 -11.25
N GLY A 45 -10.25 11.10 -11.46
CA GLY A 45 -9.85 12.04 -10.41
C GLY A 45 -8.34 12.02 -10.18
N TYR A 46 -7.91 11.85 -8.94
CA TYR A 46 -6.49 11.88 -8.57
C TYR A 46 -6.00 10.52 -8.06
N VAL A 47 -4.71 10.26 -8.23
CA VAL A 47 -3.99 9.16 -7.58
C VAL A 47 -2.91 9.76 -6.70
N ALA A 48 -2.99 9.47 -5.40
CA ALA A 48 -1.93 9.76 -4.45
C ALA A 48 -0.98 8.56 -4.36
N ILE A 49 0.31 8.81 -4.60
CA ILE A 49 1.38 7.81 -4.64
C ILE A 49 2.43 8.22 -3.62
N TYR A 50 2.69 7.37 -2.64
CA TYR A 50 3.81 7.52 -1.71
C TYR A 50 5.01 6.77 -2.24
N GLN A 51 6.17 7.42 -2.25
CA GLN A 51 7.43 6.86 -2.71
C GLN A 51 8.51 7.01 -1.64
N PHE A 52 9.33 5.99 -1.47
CA PHE A 52 10.55 6.08 -0.67
C PHE A 52 11.73 5.79 -1.59
N ASN A 53 12.73 6.69 -1.65
CA ASN A 53 13.85 6.61 -2.59
C ASN A 53 13.40 6.34 -4.03
N LYS A 54 12.40 7.11 -4.51
CA LYS A 54 11.77 7.02 -5.85
C LYS A 54 11.04 5.70 -6.14
N LYS A 55 10.96 4.77 -5.19
CA LYS A 55 10.21 3.53 -5.31
C LYS A 55 8.87 3.66 -4.60
N THR A 56 7.78 3.39 -5.30
CA THR A 56 6.44 3.40 -4.71
C THR A 56 6.33 2.40 -3.56
N VAL A 57 5.78 2.85 -2.44
CA VAL A 57 5.45 2.04 -1.24
C VAL A 57 3.95 1.84 -1.09
N MET A 58 3.14 2.84 -1.47
CA MET A 58 1.69 2.76 -1.40
C MET A 58 1.01 3.72 -2.38
N ASN A 59 -0.15 3.33 -2.91
CA ASN A 59 -1.06 4.24 -3.60
C ASN A 59 -2.45 4.18 -2.98
N TRP A 60 -3.13 5.33 -2.96
CA TRP A 60 -4.58 5.38 -2.83
C TRP A 60 -5.24 5.15 -4.18
N VAL A 61 -6.27 4.31 -4.20
CA VAL A 61 -6.99 3.91 -5.41
C VAL A 61 -8.49 4.07 -5.21
N PHE A 62 -9.10 5.02 -5.90
CA PHE A 62 -10.55 5.21 -5.89
C PHE A 62 -11.29 4.05 -6.57
N ARG A 63 -12.40 3.65 -5.97
CA ARG A 63 -13.40 2.70 -6.47
C ARG A 63 -14.80 3.24 -6.19
N LYS A 64 -15.82 2.63 -6.80
CA LYS A 64 -17.22 2.99 -6.55
C LYS A 64 -17.62 2.88 -5.07
N SER A 65 -16.98 1.97 -4.33
CA SER A 65 -17.28 1.68 -2.92
C SER A 65 -16.38 2.43 -1.94
N GLY A 66 -15.66 3.48 -2.37
CA GLY A 66 -14.69 4.20 -1.55
C GLY A 66 -13.24 4.02 -2.01
N ILE A 67 -12.30 4.29 -1.12
CA ILE A 67 -10.86 4.29 -1.44
C ILE A 67 -10.19 3.01 -0.95
N LEU A 68 -9.20 2.52 -1.68
CA LEU A 68 -8.39 1.37 -1.29
C LEU A 68 -6.92 1.74 -1.20
N ALA A 69 -6.25 1.26 -0.16
CA ALA A 69 -4.79 1.27 -0.05
C ALA A 69 -4.22 0.09 -0.83
N ARG A 70 -3.39 0.37 -1.84
CA ARG A 70 -2.51 -0.63 -2.43
C ARG A 70 -1.11 -0.45 -1.86
N ILE A 71 -0.66 -1.40 -1.07
CA ILE A 71 0.67 -1.40 -0.45
C ILE A 71 1.59 -2.32 -1.25
N TYR A 72 2.81 -1.85 -1.52
CA TYR A 72 3.83 -2.58 -2.24
C TYR A 72 4.83 -3.17 -1.25
N GLY A 73 4.43 -4.29 -0.65
CA GLY A 73 5.18 -4.97 0.40
C GLY A 73 6.41 -5.73 -0.10
N ASP A 74 7.30 -5.07 -0.85
CA ASP A 74 8.51 -5.68 -1.42
C ASP A 74 9.39 -6.34 -0.33
N ASN A 75 9.26 -5.90 0.93
CA ASN A 75 9.95 -6.44 2.09
C ASN A 75 9.03 -7.21 3.08
N ALA A 76 7.87 -7.71 2.64
CA ALA A 76 6.88 -8.35 3.52
C ALA A 76 7.44 -9.42 4.48
N GLY A 77 8.42 -10.22 4.03
CA GLY A 77 9.11 -11.21 4.87
C GLY A 77 9.98 -10.64 6.00
N LYS A 78 10.11 -9.31 6.13
CA LYS A 78 10.87 -8.64 7.19
C LYS A 78 9.99 -8.01 8.27
N TYR A 79 8.68 -8.05 8.11
CA TYR A 79 7.70 -7.56 9.10
C TYR A 79 6.53 -8.54 9.23
N GLU A 80 6.84 -9.83 9.25
CA GLU A 80 5.85 -10.90 9.34
C GLU A 80 5.00 -10.83 10.61
N ASP A 81 5.55 -10.31 11.72
CA ASP A 81 4.80 -10.07 12.96
C ASP A 81 3.68 -9.04 12.77
N VAL A 82 3.91 -7.99 11.96
CA VAL A 82 2.88 -7.01 11.61
C VAL A 82 1.79 -7.68 10.77
N ILE A 83 2.17 -8.54 9.83
CA ILE A 83 1.22 -9.30 9.01
C ILE A 83 0.42 -10.29 9.86
N ALA A 84 1.05 -10.96 10.83
CA ALA A 84 0.41 -11.90 11.75
C ALA A 84 -0.53 -11.21 12.75
N SER A 85 -0.29 -9.93 13.05
CA SER A 85 -1.16 -9.11 13.90
C SER A 85 -2.43 -8.60 13.21
N LEU A 86 -2.54 -8.76 11.88
CA LEU A 86 -3.69 -8.28 11.13
C LEU A 86 -4.99 -9.00 11.53
N PRO A 87 -6.16 -8.37 11.40
CA PRO A 87 -7.44 -9.04 11.56
C PRO A 87 -7.58 -10.24 10.63
N ALA A 88 -8.32 -11.26 11.07
CA ALA A 88 -8.49 -12.51 10.34
C ALA A 88 -9.00 -12.31 8.91
N ASP A 89 -9.90 -11.34 8.68
CA ASP A 89 -10.41 -11.03 7.35
C ASP A 89 -9.36 -10.41 6.43
N MET A 90 -8.46 -9.57 6.96
CA MET A 90 -7.34 -9.02 6.20
C MET A 90 -6.33 -10.14 5.86
N GLN A 91 -5.99 -11.00 6.81
CA GLN A 91 -5.14 -12.17 6.57
C GLN A 91 -5.74 -13.10 5.51
N LYS A 92 -7.03 -13.41 5.62
CA LYS A 92 -7.77 -14.22 4.65
C LYS A 92 -7.73 -13.60 3.26
N LYS A 93 -7.91 -12.28 3.16
CA LYS A 93 -7.80 -11.56 1.89
C LYS A 93 -6.39 -11.64 1.29
N MET A 94 -5.34 -11.48 2.10
CA MET A 94 -3.95 -11.62 1.64
C MET A 94 -3.66 -13.03 1.14
N THR A 95 -4.11 -14.06 1.87
CA THR A 95 -3.83 -15.47 1.52
C THR A 95 -4.65 -15.95 0.32
N ALA A 96 -5.89 -15.44 0.15
CA ALA A 96 -6.75 -15.71 -1.00
C ALA A 96 -6.39 -14.89 -2.26
N SER A 97 -5.55 -13.85 -2.13
CA SER A 97 -5.12 -13.03 -3.27
C SER A 97 -4.32 -13.85 -4.29
N ARG A 98 -4.23 -13.35 -5.53
CA ARG A 98 -3.55 -14.06 -6.61
C ARG A 98 -2.07 -14.29 -6.32
N ASP A 99 -1.62 -15.49 -6.61
CA ASP A 99 -0.20 -15.82 -6.57
C ASP A 99 0.58 -14.99 -7.60
N CYS A 100 1.81 -14.66 -7.25
CA CYS A 100 2.70 -13.98 -8.16
C CYS A 100 3.23 -14.97 -9.19
N LYS A 101 2.64 -14.94 -10.39
CA LYS A 101 3.11 -15.75 -11.52
C LYS A 101 4.60 -15.54 -11.79
N ARG A 102 5.12 -14.30 -11.72
CA ARG A 102 6.55 -14.01 -11.95
C ARG A 102 7.51 -14.61 -10.90
N LEU A 103 7.03 -14.89 -9.68
CA LEU A 103 7.81 -15.59 -8.66
C LEU A 103 7.77 -17.12 -8.81
N ILE A 104 6.89 -17.63 -9.69
CA ILE A 104 6.75 -19.05 -10.02
C ILE A 104 7.46 -19.33 -11.35
N ASP A 105 7.18 -18.51 -12.36
CA ASP A 105 7.78 -18.52 -13.70
C ASP A 105 8.20 -17.08 -14.07
N PRO A 106 9.52 -16.80 -14.20
CA PRO A 106 10.04 -15.47 -14.53
C PRO A 106 9.47 -14.82 -15.80
N ASN A 107 8.91 -15.61 -16.73
CA ASN A 107 8.37 -15.14 -18.01
C ASN A 107 6.83 -15.01 -18.03
N ALA A 108 6.13 -15.37 -16.96
CA ALA A 108 4.65 -15.44 -16.94
C ALA A 108 3.93 -14.10 -16.77
N CYS A 109 4.63 -12.96 -16.80
CA CYS A 109 4.07 -11.61 -16.64
C CYS A 109 4.66 -10.65 -17.68
N SER A 110 4.07 -9.45 -17.82
CA SER A 110 4.63 -8.41 -18.67
C SER A 110 6.09 -8.12 -18.33
N ASP A 111 6.86 -7.70 -19.33
CA ASP A 111 8.24 -7.24 -19.22
C ASP A 111 8.43 -6.21 -18.09
N THR A 112 7.48 -5.27 -17.98
CA THR A 112 7.41 -4.20 -16.97
C THR A 112 7.04 -4.66 -15.55
N CYS A 113 6.65 -5.94 -15.35
CA CYS A 113 6.25 -6.45 -14.04
C CYS A 113 7.48 -6.64 -13.12
N VAL A 114 7.60 -5.84 -12.08
CA VAL A 114 8.73 -5.91 -11.13
C VAL A 114 8.67 -7.07 -10.10
N LYS A 115 7.76 -8.03 -10.28
CA LYS A 115 7.41 -9.16 -9.38
C LYS A 115 6.58 -8.78 -8.14
N GLY A 116 6.08 -9.80 -7.45
CA GLY A 116 5.32 -9.71 -6.21
C GLY A 116 6.21 -9.76 -4.98
N PHE A 117 5.65 -10.20 -3.86
CA PHE A 117 6.36 -10.30 -2.59
C PHE A 117 6.12 -11.66 -1.93
N ILE A 118 6.98 -11.97 -0.95
CA ILE A 118 6.99 -13.22 -0.21
C ILE A 118 6.88 -12.90 1.28
N TYR A 119 6.03 -13.64 2.00
CA TYR A 119 5.90 -13.59 3.46
C TYR A 119 5.46 -14.95 3.99
N THR A 120 5.71 -15.19 5.26
CA THR A 120 5.23 -16.33 6.03
C THR A 120 4.04 -15.92 6.88
N LEU A 121 2.99 -16.75 6.90
CA LEU A 121 1.85 -16.56 7.79
C LEU A 121 1.33 -17.93 8.20
N ASN A 122 1.12 -18.13 9.51
CA ASN A 122 0.65 -19.40 10.06
C ASN A 122 1.47 -20.61 9.58
N GLY A 123 2.80 -20.46 9.50
CA GLY A 123 3.73 -21.50 9.04
C GLY A 123 3.77 -21.73 7.52
N ASN A 124 3.01 -20.98 6.72
CA ASN A 124 2.94 -21.13 5.27
C ASN A 124 3.64 -19.99 4.54
N ILE A 125 4.44 -20.31 3.52
CA ILE A 125 5.07 -19.31 2.65
C ILE A 125 4.07 -18.91 1.56
N HIS A 126 3.77 -17.62 1.48
CA HIS A 126 2.88 -17.03 0.48
C HIS A 126 3.67 -16.17 -0.51
N LYS A 127 3.46 -16.40 -1.81
CA LYS A 127 4.07 -15.63 -2.91
C LYS A 127 2.99 -14.83 -3.63
N LYS A 128 2.72 -13.59 -3.21
CA LYS A 128 1.52 -12.84 -3.67
C LYS A 128 1.83 -11.74 -4.66
N CYS A 129 0.91 -11.51 -5.59
CA CYS A 129 1.05 -10.50 -6.63
C CYS A 129 1.03 -9.08 -6.03
N ARG A 130 1.97 -8.22 -6.42
CA ARG A 130 2.08 -6.84 -5.90
C ARG A 130 0.82 -5.98 -6.11
N ASN A 131 0.00 -6.31 -7.10
CA ASN A 131 -1.18 -5.52 -7.45
C ASN A 131 -2.42 -5.89 -6.65
N ASP A 132 -2.38 -7.00 -5.91
CA ASP A 132 -3.54 -7.65 -5.30
C ASP A 132 -3.30 -8.09 -3.85
N GLY A 133 -2.06 -8.47 -3.53
CA GLY A 133 -1.72 -9.14 -2.28
C GLY A 133 -1.88 -8.30 -1.01
N MET A 134 -1.73 -6.97 -1.12
CA MET A 134 -2.02 -6.03 -0.04
C MET A 134 -2.83 -4.88 -0.62
N PHE A 135 -4.12 -5.15 -0.85
CA PHE A 135 -5.04 -4.20 -1.46
C PHE A 135 -6.33 -4.09 -0.65
N PHE A 136 -6.40 -3.15 0.29
CA PHE A 136 -7.44 -3.11 1.31
C PHE A 136 -8.33 -1.87 1.16
N PRO A 137 -9.66 -1.99 1.35
CA PRO A 137 -10.52 -0.82 1.53
C PRO A 137 -10.11 -0.08 2.78
N LEU A 138 -10.18 1.25 2.73
CA LEU A 138 -10.13 2.06 3.93
C LEU A 138 -11.49 1.99 4.62
N THR A 139 -11.51 1.47 5.84
CA THR A 139 -12.64 1.46 6.76
C THR A 139 -12.11 1.67 8.18
N PRO A 140 -12.96 1.98 9.17
CA PRO A 140 -12.52 2.11 10.56
C PRO A 140 -11.75 0.88 11.08
N GLU A 141 -12.12 -0.31 10.63
CA GLU A 141 -11.50 -1.58 11.03
C GLU A 141 -10.16 -1.84 10.35
N THR A 142 -9.89 -1.24 9.18
CA THR A 142 -8.65 -1.50 8.41
C THR A 142 -7.64 -0.36 8.49
N ALA A 143 -8.05 0.84 8.89
CA ALA A 143 -7.25 2.06 8.83
C ALA A 143 -5.88 1.92 9.52
N GLU A 144 -5.84 1.63 10.82
CA GLU A 144 -4.57 1.51 11.53
C GLU A 144 -3.72 0.30 11.07
N HIS A 145 -4.35 -0.76 10.57
CA HIS A 145 -3.63 -1.89 10.00
C HIS A 145 -3.00 -1.57 8.64
N ILE A 146 -3.66 -0.75 7.82
CA ILE A 146 -3.07 -0.17 6.60
C ILE A 146 -1.85 0.67 6.97
N ALA A 147 -1.98 1.55 7.98
CA ALA A 147 -0.88 2.37 8.47
C ALA A 147 0.30 1.51 8.95
N ALA A 148 0.04 0.50 9.78
CA ALA A 148 1.06 -0.40 10.30
C ALA A 148 1.84 -1.11 9.17
N LEU A 149 1.14 -1.62 8.15
CA LEU A 149 1.77 -2.29 7.01
C LEU A 149 2.66 -1.36 6.19
N VAL A 150 2.16 -0.18 5.81
CA VAL A 150 2.95 0.75 4.98
C VAL A 150 4.12 1.35 5.77
N CYS A 151 3.94 1.68 7.05
CA CYS A 151 5.02 2.17 7.91
C CYS A 151 6.09 1.10 8.13
N ALA A 152 5.72 -0.18 8.32
CA ALA A 152 6.68 -1.26 8.43
C ALA A 152 7.51 -1.43 7.14
N GLU A 153 6.87 -1.36 5.97
CA GLU A 153 7.58 -1.39 4.68
C GLU A 153 8.57 -0.23 4.54
N VAL A 154 8.16 0.99 4.91
CA VAL A 154 9.03 2.18 4.85
C VAL A 154 10.18 2.06 5.85
N ALA A 155 9.92 1.65 7.09
CA ALA A 155 10.94 1.45 8.12
C ALA A 155 12.02 0.46 7.66
N VAL A 156 11.61 -0.66 7.04
CA VAL A 156 12.56 -1.62 6.49
C VAL A 156 13.36 -1.02 5.34
N ARG A 157 12.73 -0.28 4.41
CA ARG A 157 13.47 0.41 3.32
C ARG A 157 14.48 1.41 3.86
N LYS A 158 14.14 2.13 4.93
CA LYS A 158 15.02 3.08 5.60
C LYS A 158 16.21 2.40 6.25
N SER A 159 16.03 1.21 6.84
CA SER A 159 17.12 0.45 7.47
C SER A 159 18.18 -0.11 6.51
N VAL A 160 17.86 -0.18 5.21
CA VAL A 160 18.75 -0.72 4.17
C VAL A 160 19.27 0.35 3.20
N SER A 161 18.92 1.62 3.41
CA SER A 161 19.35 2.77 2.60
C SER A 161 20.50 3.50 3.25
#